data_AF-A0AAI9TQK9-F1
#
_entry.id   AF-A0AAI9TQK9-F1
#
_cell.length_a   1.000
_cell.length_b   1.000
_cell.length_c   1.000
_cell.angle_alpha   90.00
_cell.angle_beta   90.00
_cell.angle_gamma   90.00
#
_symmetry.space_group_name_H-M   'P 1'
#
loop_
_entity.id
_entity.type
_entity.pdbx_description
1 polymer ?
#
loop_
_entity_poly.entity_id
_entity_poly.type
_entity_poly.pdbx_seq_one_letter_code
_entity_poly.pdbx_strand_id
1 'polypeptide(L)'
;MDTIYGMARLTNVFTAVAALRAIDKGKLSLYKTVASYLPEFAANGKSNITVLVLLTHTCGFAPDPLPGLYEALYKTMQQRVRAIIIVSNVPGSTYIYSDLNFMNLRFLLEKVTKTPFEESDHSFTRNLGMASTFFNKGNNQSPSFYHYTRMAPTENQIDVMGDAEPKPPQSVRGTVHDENAWVGTGRVTILFGRRYAIGLPTRLAGMFPFHDALVGRYFV
;
A
#
# COMPACT_ATOMS: atom_id res chain seq x y z
N MET A 1 6.77 23.23 -9.90
CA MET A 1 5.65 22.98 -8.96
C MET A 1 5.95 21.64 -8.31
N ASP A 2 6.25 21.64 -7.01
CA ASP A 2 6.77 20.48 -6.26
C ASP A 2 5.72 19.95 -5.26
N THR A 3 4.45 19.98 -5.68
CA THR A 3 3.31 19.57 -4.87
C THR A 3 3.33 18.05 -4.63
N ILE A 4 2.95 17.67 -3.41
CA ILE A 4 2.92 16.30 -2.92
C ILE A 4 1.45 15.84 -2.82
N TYR A 5 1.12 14.72 -3.45
CA TYR A 5 -0.23 14.18 -3.52
C TYR A 5 -0.35 12.84 -2.81
N GLY A 6 -1.51 12.58 -2.19
CA GLY A 6 -1.85 11.26 -1.68
C GLY A 6 -2.09 10.27 -2.82
N MET A 7 -1.44 9.11 -2.75
CA MET A 7 -1.53 8.07 -3.79
C MET A 7 -2.59 6.99 -3.51
N ALA A 8 -3.10 6.90 -2.28
CA ALA A 8 -4.10 5.90 -1.88
C ALA A 8 -3.76 4.49 -2.44
N ARG A 9 -4.69 3.88 -3.19
CA ARG A 9 -4.56 2.54 -3.78
C ARG A 9 -3.45 2.41 -4.84
N LEU A 10 -2.93 3.49 -5.42
CA LEU A 10 -1.74 3.42 -6.29
C LEU A 10 -0.51 2.89 -5.55
N THR A 11 -0.53 2.91 -4.21
CA THR A 11 0.46 2.22 -3.39
C THR A 11 0.59 0.73 -3.72
N ASN A 12 -0.47 0.08 -4.21
CA ASN A 12 -0.44 -1.33 -4.55
C ASN A 12 0.61 -1.65 -5.63
N VAL A 13 0.93 -0.69 -6.51
CA VAL A 13 2.01 -0.84 -7.49
C VAL A 13 3.37 -1.00 -6.79
N PHE A 14 3.65 -0.18 -5.78
CA PHE A 14 4.89 -0.27 -4.98
C PHE A 14 4.95 -1.58 -4.18
N THR A 15 3.83 -1.99 -3.58
CA THR A 15 3.72 -3.30 -2.91
C THR A 15 3.95 -4.46 -3.87
N ALA A 16 3.40 -4.41 -5.09
CA ALA A 16 3.62 -5.44 -6.10
C ALA A 16 5.09 -5.51 -6.51
N VAL A 17 5.74 -4.36 -6.73
CA VAL A 17 7.18 -4.31 -7.03
C VAL A 17 8.01 -4.88 -5.87
N ALA A 18 7.66 -4.58 -4.62
CA ALA A 18 8.33 -5.17 -3.47
C ALA A 18 8.16 -6.70 -3.41
N ALA A 19 6.98 -7.23 -3.75
CA ALA A 19 6.72 -8.66 -3.87
C ALA A 19 7.60 -9.31 -4.96
N LEU A 20 7.65 -8.71 -6.15
CA LEU A 20 8.50 -9.19 -7.24
C LEU A 20 9.98 -9.18 -6.86
N ARG A 21 10.47 -8.13 -6.20
CA ARG A 21 11.86 -8.08 -5.69
C ARG A 21 12.13 -9.13 -4.62
N ALA A 22 11.14 -9.49 -3.80
CA ALA A 22 11.27 -10.58 -2.83
C ALA A 22 11.30 -11.95 -3.53
N ILE A 23 10.56 -12.11 -4.64
CA ILE A 23 10.59 -13.30 -5.50
C ILE A 23 11.96 -13.44 -6.17
N ASP A 24 12.49 -12.38 -6.77
CA ASP A 24 13.82 -12.39 -7.42
C ASP A 24 14.94 -12.78 -6.44
N LYS A 25 14.80 -12.42 -5.17
CA LYS A 25 15.74 -12.78 -4.09
C LYS A 25 15.50 -14.18 -3.51
N GLY A 26 14.56 -14.95 -4.06
CA GLY A 26 14.20 -16.29 -3.58
C GLY A 26 13.50 -16.31 -2.20
N LYS A 27 13.08 -15.16 -1.67
CA LYS A 27 12.40 -15.08 -0.36
C LYS A 27 10.90 -15.40 -0.44
N LEU A 28 10.31 -15.20 -1.61
CA LEU A 28 8.88 -15.39 -1.87
C LEU A 28 8.70 -16.19 -3.17
N SER A 29 7.58 -16.90 -3.31
CA SER A 29 7.26 -17.65 -4.53
C SER A 29 5.79 -17.44 -4.87
N LEU A 30 5.49 -17.15 -6.15
CA LEU A 30 4.14 -16.94 -6.64
C LEU A 30 3.20 -18.13 -6.38
N TYR A 31 3.74 -19.35 -6.47
CA TYR A 31 2.96 -20.58 -6.42
C TYR A 31 2.93 -21.24 -5.04
N LYS A 32 3.72 -20.73 -4.07
CA LYS A 32 3.61 -21.19 -2.69
C LYS A 32 2.40 -20.55 -2.02
N THR A 33 1.80 -21.29 -1.09
CA THR A 33 0.69 -20.77 -0.28
C THR A 33 1.18 -19.68 0.65
N VAL A 34 0.35 -18.68 0.89
CA VAL A 34 0.63 -17.61 1.86
C VAL A 34 0.82 -18.19 3.26
N ALA A 35 0.01 -19.20 3.60
CA ALA A 35 0.10 -19.94 4.86
C ALA A 35 1.47 -20.62 5.08
N SER A 36 2.23 -20.94 4.03
CA SER A 36 3.58 -21.50 4.18
C SER A 36 4.60 -20.51 4.76
N TYR A 37 4.30 -19.22 4.68
CA TYR A 37 5.12 -18.13 5.23
C TYR A 37 4.50 -17.51 6.48
N LEU A 38 3.17 -17.46 6.51
CA LEU A 38 2.35 -16.81 7.54
C LEU A 38 1.27 -17.80 8.02
N PRO A 39 1.59 -18.75 8.92
CA PRO A 39 0.68 -19.84 9.28
C PRO A 39 -0.70 -19.40 9.77
N GLU A 40 -0.79 -18.26 10.48
CA GLU A 40 -2.04 -17.66 10.94
C GLU A 40 -2.98 -17.24 9.80
N PHE A 41 -2.45 -17.06 8.59
CA PHE A 41 -3.24 -16.77 7.40
C PHE A 41 -4.16 -17.94 7.04
N ALA A 42 -3.85 -19.19 7.41
CA ALA A 42 -4.65 -20.35 7.04
C ALA A 42 -6.08 -20.38 7.64
N ALA A 43 -6.38 -19.52 8.63
CA ALA A 43 -7.70 -19.42 9.23
C ALA A 43 -8.81 -19.13 8.20
N ASN A 44 -10.04 -19.56 8.48
CA ASN A 44 -11.23 -19.32 7.64
C ASN A 44 -11.10 -19.81 6.19
N GLY A 45 -10.52 -20.99 5.99
CA GLY A 45 -10.43 -21.63 4.67
C GLY A 45 -9.36 -21.04 3.73
N LYS A 46 -8.49 -20.16 4.23
CA LYS A 46 -7.47 -19.46 3.45
C LYS A 46 -6.17 -20.26 3.21
N SER A 47 -6.12 -21.52 3.62
CA SER A 47 -4.90 -22.36 3.58
C SER A 47 -4.30 -22.55 2.18
N ASN A 48 -5.13 -22.59 1.15
CA ASN A 48 -4.73 -22.90 -0.23
C ASN A 48 -4.47 -21.65 -1.10
N ILE A 49 -4.62 -20.44 -0.55
CA ILE A 49 -4.36 -19.20 -1.29
C ILE A 49 -2.86 -19.06 -1.51
N THR A 50 -2.47 -18.88 -2.77
CA THR A 50 -1.09 -18.60 -3.17
C THR A 50 -0.79 -17.10 -3.21
N VAL A 51 0.50 -16.76 -3.25
CA VAL A 51 0.94 -15.37 -3.42
C VAL A 51 0.38 -14.75 -4.71
N LEU A 52 0.28 -15.53 -5.79
CA LEU A 52 -0.32 -15.09 -7.05
C LEU A 52 -1.81 -14.72 -6.88
N VAL A 53 -2.56 -15.49 -6.11
CA VAL A 53 -3.99 -15.25 -5.87
C VAL A 53 -4.20 -13.94 -5.08
N LEU A 54 -3.32 -13.64 -4.12
CA LEU A 54 -3.30 -12.32 -3.45
C LEU A 54 -2.99 -11.18 -4.42
N LEU A 55 -1.92 -11.31 -5.21
CA LEU A 55 -1.49 -10.27 -6.15
C LEU A 55 -2.53 -9.92 -7.21
N THR A 56 -3.42 -10.86 -7.54
CA THR A 56 -4.43 -10.70 -8.59
C THR A 56 -5.82 -10.36 -8.07
N HIS A 57 -5.99 -10.12 -6.76
CA HIS A 57 -7.31 -9.89 -6.14
C HIS A 57 -8.31 -11.02 -6.41
N THR A 58 -7.85 -12.27 -6.45
CA THR A 58 -8.69 -13.44 -6.71
C THR A 58 -8.92 -14.30 -5.48
N CYS A 59 -8.58 -13.83 -4.27
CA CYS A 59 -8.79 -14.58 -3.02
C CYS A 59 -10.27 -14.84 -2.67
N GLY A 60 -11.20 -14.08 -3.26
CA GLY A 60 -12.61 -14.11 -2.87
C GLY A 60 -12.87 -13.43 -1.53
N PHE A 61 -12.01 -12.49 -1.12
CA PHE A 61 -12.24 -11.65 0.06
C PHE A 61 -13.37 -10.65 -0.20
N ALA A 62 -14.03 -10.24 0.89
CA ALA A 62 -15.00 -9.16 0.81
C ALA A 62 -14.33 -7.89 0.29
N PRO A 63 -15.02 -7.09 -0.53
CA PRO A 63 -14.60 -5.73 -0.79
C PRO A 63 -14.57 -4.95 0.53
N ASP A 64 -13.60 -4.06 0.66
CA ASP A 64 -13.45 -3.13 1.79
C ASP A 64 -14.77 -2.35 2.02
N PRO A 65 -15.25 -2.11 3.26
CA PRO A 65 -14.52 -2.12 4.54
C PRO A 65 -14.66 -3.37 5.43
N LEU A 66 -15.29 -4.46 4.96
CA LEU A 66 -15.60 -5.61 5.82
C LEU A 66 -14.51 -6.70 5.79
N PRO A 67 -14.06 -7.24 6.94
CA PRO A 67 -14.35 -6.80 8.31
C PRO A 67 -13.64 -5.48 8.66
N GLY A 68 -14.21 -4.72 9.61
CA GLY A 68 -13.59 -3.51 10.16
C GLY A 68 -12.36 -3.86 10.97
N LEU A 69 -11.22 -4.05 10.30
CA LEU A 69 -10.00 -4.51 10.96
C LEU A 69 -9.50 -3.50 11.98
N TYR A 70 -9.92 -2.23 11.91
CA TYR A 70 -9.60 -1.14 12.84
C TYR A 70 -10.29 -1.21 14.20
N GLU A 71 -11.25 -2.12 14.36
CA GLU A 71 -11.96 -2.30 15.62
C GLU A 71 -11.01 -2.64 16.79
N ALA A 72 -11.30 -2.06 17.96
CA ALA A 72 -10.47 -2.20 19.16
C ALA A 72 -10.33 -3.64 19.67
N LEU A 73 -11.19 -4.55 19.20
CA LEU A 73 -11.13 -5.97 19.52
C LEU A 73 -9.90 -6.67 18.91
N TYR A 74 -9.33 -6.11 17.83
CA TYR A 74 -8.12 -6.63 17.19
C TYR A 74 -6.86 -5.95 17.72
N LYS A 75 -6.19 -6.55 18.69
CA LYS A 75 -4.97 -6.03 19.34
C LYS A 75 -3.70 -6.33 18.56
N THR A 76 -3.67 -7.42 17.80
CA THR A 76 -2.46 -7.85 17.08
C THR A 76 -2.72 -8.01 15.59
N MET A 77 -1.66 -7.97 14.79
CA MET A 77 -1.75 -8.19 13.36
C MET A 77 -2.29 -9.58 13.01
N GLN A 78 -1.88 -10.59 13.78
CA GLN A 78 -2.35 -11.97 13.65
C GLN A 78 -3.86 -12.07 13.81
N GLN A 79 -4.45 -11.34 14.76
CA GLN A 79 -5.89 -11.33 14.95
C GLN A 79 -6.61 -10.74 13.73
N ARG A 80 -6.03 -9.72 13.10
CA ARG A 80 -6.59 -9.06 11.91
C ARG A 80 -6.51 -9.95 10.67
N VAL A 81 -5.36 -10.58 10.44
CA VAL A 81 -5.17 -11.60 9.37
C VAL A 81 -6.15 -12.77 9.54
N ARG A 82 -6.35 -13.22 10.78
CA ARG A 82 -7.32 -14.28 11.10
C ARG A 82 -8.76 -13.85 10.88
N ALA A 83 -9.11 -12.59 11.13
CA ALA A 83 -10.48 -12.10 11.01
C ALA A 83 -11.00 -12.07 9.57
N ILE A 84 -10.10 -11.96 8.59
CA ILE A 84 -10.47 -11.93 7.17
C ILE A 84 -11.10 -13.26 6.76
N ILE A 85 -12.26 -13.20 6.12
CA ILE A 85 -13.01 -14.36 5.62
C ILE A 85 -13.05 -14.37 4.09
N ILE A 86 -13.22 -15.56 3.53
CA ILE A 86 -13.56 -15.74 2.11
C ILE A 86 -15.08 -15.65 1.99
N VAL A 87 -15.57 -14.80 1.08
CA VAL A 87 -17.01 -14.60 0.81
C VAL A 87 -17.45 -15.13 -0.55
N SER A 88 -16.51 -15.56 -1.40
CA SER A 88 -16.77 -16.13 -2.72
C SER A 88 -16.24 -17.56 -2.84
N ASN A 89 -16.95 -18.40 -3.59
CA ASN A 89 -16.91 -19.85 -3.45
C ASN A 89 -15.62 -20.54 -3.91
N VAL A 90 -14.76 -19.90 -4.71
CA VAL A 90 -13.49 -20.51 -5.17
C VAL A 90 -12.37 -19.47 -5.31
N PRO A 91 -11.33 -19.50 -4.45
CA PRO A 91 -10.12 -18.69 -4.63
C PRO A 91 -9.45 -18.96 -5.98
N GLY A 92 -8.99 -17.91 -6.66
CA GLY A 92 -8.38 -17.97 -7.99
C GLY A 92 -9.38 -17.95 -9.15
N SER A 93 -10.69 -18.08 -8.90
CA SER A 93 -11.69 -18.18 -9.97
C SER A 93 -12.28 -16.84 -10.43
N THR A 94 -12.40 -15.87 -9.51
CA THR A 94 -13.15 -14.63 -9.74
C THR A 94 -12.33 -13.45 -9.26
N TYR A 95 -12.25 -12.40 -10.07
CA TYR A 95 -11.65 -11.13 -9.69
C TYR A 95 -12.64 -10.34 -8.81
N ILE A 96 -12.23 -10.07 -7.57
CA ILE A 96 -12.96 -9.18 -6.66
C ILE A 96 -11.93 -8.23 -6.05
N TYR A 97 -11.97 -6.96 -6.47
CA TYR A 97 -11.12 -5.94 -5.89
C TYR A 97 -11.37 -5.86 -4.38
N SER A 98 -10.31 -5.99 -3.59
CA SER A 98 -10.36 -5.93 -2.14
C SER A 98 -8.99 -5.54 -1.59
N ASP A 99 -8.96 -4.46 -0.80
CA ASP A 99 -7.74 -3.92 -0.20
C ASP A 99 -7.10 -4.92 0.80
N LEU A 100 -7.90 -5.86 1.32
CA LEU A 100 -7.45 -6.96 2.17
C LEU A 100 -6.40 -7.85 1.52
N ASN A 101 -6.40 -7.96 0.18
CA ASN A 101 -5.38 -8.72 -0.54
C ASN A 101 -3.98 -8.09 -0.36
N PHE A 102 -3.86 -6.81 -0.70
CA PHE A 102 -2.58 -6.10 -0.64
C PHE A 102 -2.16 -5.79 0.79
N MET A 103 -3.12 -5.67 1.72
CA MET A 103 -2.82 -5.62 3.14
C MET A 103 -2.12 -6.89 3.63
N ASN A 104 -2.67 -8.07 3.34
CA ASN A 104 -2.02 -9.34 3.68
C ASN A 104 -0.66 -9.51 2.98
N LEU A 105 -0.55 -9.04 1.73
CA LEU A 105 0.71 -9.08 0.98
C LEU A 105 1.80 -8.23 1.67
N ARG A 106 1.47 -7.08 2.25
CA ARG A 106 2.42 -6.28 3.03
C ARG A 106 2.88 -7.02 4.29
N PHE A 107 1.97 -7.61 5.06
CA PHE A 107 2.38 -8.38 6.25
C PHE A 107 3.25 -9.58 5.89
N LEU A 108 2.91 -10.26 4.79
CA LEU A 108 3.72 -11.33 4.24
C LEU A 108 5.12 -10.83 3.88
N LEU A 109 5.22 -9.69 3.20
CA LEU A 109 6.48 -9.05 2.85
C LEU A 109 7.33 -8.71 4.08
N GLU A 110 6.75 -8.11 5.11
CA GLU A 110 7.46 -7.81 6.36
C GLU A 110 7.98 -9.09 7.02
N LYS A 111 7.15 -10.15 7.03
CA LYS A 111 7.51 -11.45 7.61
C LYS A 111 8.70 -12.08 6.90
N VAL A 112 8.70 -12.12 5.56
CA VAL A 112 9.77 -12.78 4.78
C VAL A 112 11.02 -11.91 4.64
N THR A 113 10.88 -10.58 4.65
CA THR A 113 12.02 -9.66 4.54
C THR A 113 12.66 -9.36 5.89
N LYS A 114 11.92 -9.49 6.99
CA LYS A 114 12.31 -9.07 8.36
C LYS A 114 12.59 -7.57 8.45
N THR A 115 11.93 -6.78 7.63
CA THR A 115 12.08 -5.32 7.57
C THR A 115 10.67 -4.72 7.49
N PRO A 116 10.39 -3.61 8.19
CA PRO A 116 9.14 -2.87 8.01
C PRO A 116 8.92 -2.51 6.54
N PHE A 117 7.69 -2.64 6.06
CA PHE A 117 7.38 -2.47 4.64
C PHE A 117 7.78 -1.07 4.15
N GLU A 118 7.53 -0.05 4.97
CA GLU A 118 7.81 1.34 4.58
C GLU A 118 9.30 1.64 4.49
N GLU A 119 10.14 0.95 5.29
CA GLU A 119 11.59 1.09 5.19
C GLU A 119 12.13 0.47 3.90
N SER A 120 11.61 -0.71 3.55
CA SER A 120 11.95 -1.39 2.29
C SER A 120 11.54 -0.55 1.07
N ASP A 121 10.32 0.01 1.10
CA ASP A 121 9.81 0.84 0.01
C ASP A 121 10.51 2.21 -0.06
N HIS A 122 10.79 2.84 1.08
CA HIS A 122 11.56 4.08 1.12
C HIS A 122 12.98 3.89 0.58
N SER A 123 13.66 2.79 0.93
CA SER A 123 14.99 2.49 0.37
C SER A 123 14.94 2.34 -1.16
N PHE A 124 13.90 1.67 -1.66
CA PHE A 124 13.69 1.49 -3.09
C PHE A 124 13.44 2.80 -3.84
N THR A 125 12.43 3.55 -3.40
CA THR A 125 12.00 4.81 -4.02
C THR A 125 13.12 5.85 -3.95
N ARG A 126 13.87 5.91 -2.85
CA ARG A 126 15.05 6.77 -2.72
C ARG A 126 16.12 6.46 -3.77
N ASN A 127 16.40 5.18 -4.02
CA ASN A 127 17.39 4.79 -5.05
C ASN A 127 16.96 5.15 -6.48
N LEU A 128 15.66 5.32 -6.71
CA LEU A 128 15.09 5.82 -7.96
C LEU A 128 15.05 7.36 -8.06
N GLY A 129 15.63 8.07 -7.08
CA GLY A 129 15.57 9.53 -7.02
C GLY A 129 14.22 10.08 -6.55
N MET A 130 13.30 9.23 -6.10
CA MET A 130 11.96 9.62 -5.63
C MET A 130 12.00 10.12 -4.18
N ALA A 131 12.83 11.13 -3.90
CA ALA A 131 13.10 11.63 -2.55
C ALA A 131 11.91 12.32 -1.85
N SER A 132 10.80 12.54 -2.56
CA SER A 132 9.52 13.02 -2.00
C SER A 132 8.44 11.94 -2.08
N THR A 133 8.84 10.67 -2.07
CA THR A 133 7.96 9.50 -1.91
C THR A 133 8.13 8.88 -0.53
N PHE A 134 7.08 8.95 0.28
CA PHE A 134 7.13 8.46 1.64
C PHE A 134 5.75 8.14 2.21
N PHE A 135 5.79 7.34 3.27
CA PHE A 135 4.69 6.92 4.11
C PHE A 135 4.45 8.00 5.20
N ASN A 136 3.38 8.82 5.14
CA ASN A 136 2.98 9.79 6.18
C ASN A 136 2.49 9.12 7.48
N LYS A 137 3.41 8.52 8.24
CA LYS A 137 3.12 7.83 9.51
C LYS A 137 2.44 8.76 10.52
N GLY A 138 1.32 8.29 11.06
CA GLY A 138 0.54 9.02 12.05
C GLY A 138 -0.45 9.99 11.45
N ASN A 139 -0.61 10.04 10.12
CA ASN A 139 -1.48 11.00 9.43
C ASN A 139 -1.16 12.45 9.86
N ASN A 140 0.12 12.83 9.82
CA ASN A 140 0.56 14.12 10.34
C ASN A 140 0.10 15.26 9.44
N GLN A 141 -0.84 16.06 9.94
CA GLN A 141 -1.35 17.27 9.30
C GLN A 141 -0.88 18.55 10.01
N SER A 142 0.10 18.46 10.91
CA SER A 142 0.62 19.64 11.59
C SER A 142 1.31 20.58 10.61
N PRO A 143 1.09 21.91 10.70
CA PRO A 143 1.90 22.89 10.00
C PRO A 143 3.42 22.78 10.27
N SER A 144 3.80 22.19 11.40
CA SER A 144 5.21 21.91 11.74
C SER A 144 5.80 20.69 11.02
N PHE A 145 4.98 19.89 10.33
CA PHE A 145 5.48 18.75 9.55
C PHE A 145 6.24 19.24 8.32
N TYR A 146 7.46 18.73 8.13
CA TYR A 146 8.38 19.20 7.08
C TYR A 146 7.78 19.22 5.67
N HIS A 147 6.87 18.29 5.36
CA HIS A 147 6.23 18.21 4.05
C HIS A 147 4.92 19.02 3.93
N TYR A 148 4.39 19.57 5.03
CA TYR A 148 3.04 20.13 5.12
C TYR A 148 2.71 21.14 4.02
N THR A 149 3.58 22.13 3.84
CA THR A 149 3.36 23.21 2.85
C THR A 149 3.36 22.72 1.41
N ARG A 150 3.92 21.53 1.15
CA ARG A 150 3.90 20.88 -0.16
C ARG A 150 2.76 19.89 -0.32
N MET A 151 2.11 19.43 0.75
CA MET A 151 0.99 18.49 0.67
C MET A 151 -0.25 19.19 0.13
N ALA A 152 -0.77 18.68 -0.99
CA ALA A 152 -2.03 19.13 -1.56
C ALA A 152 -3.18 18.83 -0.58
N PRO A 153 -4.12 19.77 -0.39
CA PRO A 153 -5.41 19.44 0.19
C PRO A 153 -6.15 18.50 -0.78
N THR A 154 -6.60 17.36 -0.26
CA THR A 154 -7.25 16.32 -1.06
C THR A 154 -8.77 16.34 -0.92
N GLU A 155 -9.28 16.82 0.22
CA GLU A 155 -10.70 16.85 0.53
C GLU A 155 -10.97 17.95 1.58
N ASN A 156 -12.20 18.44 1.65
CA ASN A 156 -12.68 19.18 2.82
C ASN A 156 -13.53 18.24 3.65
N GLN A 157 -13.02 17.85 4.82
CA GLN A 157 -13.78 17.06 5.76
C GLN A 157 -14.90 17.95 6.32
N ILE A 158 -16.15 17.58 6.03
CA ILE A 158 -17.35 18.30 6.48
C ILE A 158 -17.93 17.72 7.78
N ASP A 159 -17.73 16.42 8.02
CA ASP A 159 -18.24 15.69 9.18
C ASP A 159 -17.14 14.80 9.80
N VAL A 160 -17.31 14.46 11.08
CA VAL A 160 -16.40 13.61 11.86
C VAL A 160 -17.09 12.27 12.13
N MET A 161 -16.65 11.20 11.48
CA MET A 161 -17.26 9.86 11.59
C MET A 161 -16.75 9.04 12.79
N GLY A 162 -15.77 9.54 13.55
CA GLY A 162 -15.33 8.90 14.78
C GLY A 162 -14.17 9.60 15.51
N ASP A 163 -13.81 9.10 16.69
CA ASP A 163 -12.77 9.69 17.54
C ASP A 163 -11.35 9.67 16.94
N ALA A 164 -11.14 8.82 15.94
CA ALA A 164 -9.87 8.68 15.22
C ALA A 164 -9.70 9.72 14.10
N GLU A 165 -10.76 10.43 13.73
CA GLU A 165 -10.73 11.47 12.71
C GLU A 165 -10.42 12.85 13.31
N PRO A 166 -9.90 13.79 12.51
CA PRO A 166 -9.75 15.17 12.94
C PRO A 166 -11.10 15.81 13.30
N LYS A 167 -11.16 16.47 14.46
CA LYS A 167 -12.43 16.83 15.12
C LYS A 167 -13.09 18.16 14.72
N PRO A 168 -12.46 19.07 13.94
CA PRO A 168 -13.21 20.12 13.25
C PRO A 168 -13.22 19.93 11.73
N PRO A 169 -14.21 20.49 11.01
CA PRO A 169 -14.19 20.55 9.56
C PRO A 169 -12.92 21.25 9.08
N GLN A 170 -12.12 20.57 8.27
CA GLN A 170 -10.87 21.13 7.76
C GLN A 170 -10.48 20.50 6.43
N SER A 171 -9.67 21.22 5.65
CA SER A 171 -9.03 20.65 4.47
C SER A 171 -8.05 19.57 4.90
N VAL A 172 -8.31 18.34 4.47
CA VAL A 172 -7.50 17.16 4.74
C VAL A 172 -6.29 17.16 3.82
N ARG A 173 -5.10 16.98 4.41
CA ARG A 173 -3.82 16.98 3.68
C ARG A 173 -3.01 15.73 3.99
N GLY A 174 -2.82 14.90 2.96
CA GLY A 174 -1.92 13.75 3.03
C GLY A 174 -2.31 12.69 4.05
N THR A 175 -3.62 12.50 4.27
CA THR A 175 -4.19 11.40 5.04
C THR A 175 -5.19 10.62 4.17
N VAL A 176 -5.33 9.32 4.41
CA VAL A 176 -6.34 8.47 3.75
C VAL A 176 -7.52 8.28 4.71
N HIS A 177 -8.76 8.28 4.21
CA HIS A 177 -9.98 8.07 5.00
C HIS A 177 -10.37 6.59 5.20
N ASP A 178 -9.74 5.67 4.47
CA ASP A 178 -9.90 4.22 4.65
C ASP A 178 -9.34 3.79 6.02
N GLU A 179 -10.25 3.35 6.89
CA GLU A 179 -9.96 2.98 8.27
C GLU A 179 -9.16 1.67 8.35
N ASN A 180 -9.36 0.76 7.38
CA ASN A 180 -8.55 -0.44 7.24
C ASN A 180 -7.13 -0.11 6.78
N ALA A 181 -6.94 0.92 5.94
CA ALA A 181 -5.62 1.41 5.61
C ALA A 181 -4.87 1.91 6.86
N TRP A 182 -5.55 2.48 7.87
CA TRP A 182 -4.89 2.94 9.10
C TRP A 182 -4.23 1.83 9.91
N VAL A 183 -4.74 0.61 9.73
CA VAL A 183 -4.35 -0.58 10.45
C VAL A 183 -3.25 -1.33 9.73
N GLY A 184 -3.44 -1.54 8.43
CA GLY A 184 -2.56 -2.37 7.63
C GLY A 184 -1.33 -1.65 7.08
N THR A 185 -1.30 -0.32 7.20
CA THR A 185 -0.22 0.50 6.66
C THR A 185 0.46 1.36 7.73
N GLY A 186 0.06 1.21 9.01
CA GLY A 186 0.09 2.32 9.95
C GLY A 186 -0.84 3.43 9.45
N ARG A 187 -1.07 4.48 10.21
CA ARG A 187 -1.81 5.66 9.71
C ARG A 187 -1.00 6.32 8.60
N VAL A 188 -1.10 5.84 7.36
CA VAL A 188 -0.15 6.22 6.33
C VAL A 188 -0.76 6.41 4.94
N THR A 189 -0.46 7.58 4.39
CA THR A 189 -0.57 7.88 2.95
C THR A 189 0.80 7.78 2.30
N ILE A 190 0.96 7.03 1.18
CA ILE A 190 2.10 7.32 0.31
C ILE A 190 1.85 8.64 -0.38
N LEU A 191 2.78 9.55 -0.16
CA LEU A 191 2.81 10.87 -0.72
C LEU A 191 3.82 10.92 -1.87
N PHE A 192 3.47 11.49 -3.02
CA PHE A 192 4.37 11.63 -4.16
C PHE A 192 4.45 13.08 -4.63
N GLY A 193 5.66 13.60 -4.83
CA GLY A 193 5.89 14.90 -5.46
C GLY A 193 6.99 14.84 -6.51
N ARG A 194 6.87 15.66 -7.57
CA ARG A 194 7.93 15.84 -8.56
C ARG A 194 9.07 16.66 -7.95
N ARG A 195 10.27 16.08 -7.87
CA ARG A 195 11.53 16.81 -8.01
C ARG A 195 12.26 16.18 -9.19
N TYR A 196 12.72 17.00 -10.14
CA TYR A 196 13.55 16.54 -11.25
C TYR A 196 14.73 15.73 -10.71
N ALA A 197 14.71 14.42 -10.96
CA ALA A 197 15.83 13.53 -10.71
C ALA A 197 15.71 12.30 -11.63
N ILE A 198 15.57 12.52 -12.93
CA ILE A 198 16.09 11.58 -13.93
C ILE A 198 17.45 12.13 -14.36
N GLY A 199 18.37 12.22 -13.40
CA GLY A 199 19.79 12.42 -13.65
C GLY A 199 20.46 11.09 -13.39
N LEU A 200 20.39 10.18 -14.38
CA LEU A 200 21.21 8.98 -14.37
C LEU A 200 22.69 9.41 -14.27
N PRO A 201 23.49 8.90 -13.32
CA PRO A 201 24.93 9.00 -13.45
C PRO A 201 25.36 8.33 -14.76
N THR A 202 26.18 9.02 -15.53
CA THR A 202 26.54 8.81 -16.94
C THR A 202 27.31 7.51 -17.26
N ARG A 203 27.08 6.41 -16.53
CA ARG A 203 27.80 5.14 -16.71
C ARG A 203 26.97 3.98 -17.27
N LEU A 204 25.71 4.17 -17.63
CA LEU A 204 24.86 3.09 -18.19
C LEU A 204 24.06 3.46 -19.45
N ALA A 205 24.41 4.53 -20.16
CA ALA A 205 23.70 5.01 -21.35
C ALA A 205 23.94 4.17 -22.65
N GLY A 206 24.29 2.89 -22.52
CA GLY A 206 24.79 2.07 -23.63
C GLY A 206 23.96 0.88 -24.06
N MET A 207 22.77 0.62 -23.49
CA MET A 207 21.99 -0.57 -23.85
C MET A 207 20.50 -0.27 -23.94
N PHE A 208 19.98 -0.46 -25.16
CA PHE A 208 18.57 -0.48 -25.61
C PHE A 208 17.93 0.84 -26.08
N PRO A 209 17.57 0.95 -27.37
CA PRO A 209 16.80 2.08 -27.91
C PRO A 209 15.31 1.72 -27.98
N PHE A 210 14.42 2.46 -27.31
CA PHE A 210 13.05 2.62 -27.78
C PHE A 210 12.51 3.99 -27.36
N HIS A 211 11.90 4.65 -28.34
CA HIS A 211 11.61 6.07 -28.43
C HIS A 211 10.33 6.49 -27.67
N ASP A 212 10.31 7.77 -27.29
CA ASP A 212 9.18 8.54 -26.77
C ASP A 212 7.89 8.40 -27.59
N ALA A 213 6.75 8.23 -26.91
CA ALA A 213 5.48 8.89 -27.26
C ALA A 213 4.44 8.73 -26.15
N LEU A 214 3.65 9.80 -25.95
CA LEU A 214 2.35 9.87 -25.24
C LEU A 214 2.37 10.19 -23.73
N VAL A 215 2.66 11.45 -23.41
CA VAL A 215 2.08 12.13 -22.23
C VAL A 215 1.33 13.35 -22.73
N GLY A 216 0.01 13.22 -22.85
CA GLY A 216 -0.81 14.34 -23.31
C GLY A 216 -2.26 13.94 -23.53
N ARG A 217 -3.02 13.83 -22.44
CA ARG A 217 -4.44 14.18 -22.27
C ARG A 217 -4.93 13.61 -20.93
N TYR A 218 -5.98 14.21 -20.40
CA TYR A 218 -6.71 13.87 -19.17
C TYR A 218 -6.22 14.52 -17.87
N PHE A 219 -6.36 15.85 -17.77
CA PHE A 219 -6.81 16.53 -16.55
C PHE A 219 -7.49 17.84 -16.97
N VAL A 220 -8.83 17.86 -16.94
CA VAL A 220 -9.68 19.04 -16.73
C VAL A 220 -10.45 18.77 -15.45
#